data_AF-A0A315B8M8-F1
#
_entry.id   AF-A0A315B8M8-F1
#
_cell.length_a   1.000
_cell.length_b   1.000
_cell.length_c   1.000
_cell.angle_alpha   90.00
_cell.angle_beta   90.00
_cell.angle_gamma   90.00
#
_symmetry.space_group_name_H-M   'P 1'
#
loop_
_entity.id
_entity.type
_entity.pdbx_description
1 polymer ?
#
loop_
_entity_poly.entity_id
_entity_poly.type
_entity_poly.pdbx_seq_one_letter_code
_entity_poly.pdbx_strand_id
1 'polypeptide(L)'
;MVTKKPKGLGRGLEALLGPKVADAPLEAETGTPHQLRLDQMVAGIYQPRTRMDEGALYELAESIKAQGIMQPILVRQLTEGDNAGKYEIIAGERRFRASRLAGLESVPVLVRDVPNEAAAAMALIENIQREDLNPLEEAQGLQRLVKEFGLTHEAAAQAVGRSRSAASNLLRLLNLADPVQSMLMAGDLDMGHARALLALDKAQQITAANQIAAKKLSVRETEVLVKKLGNDANPAPRKSSTEKSGDIRRVEEELSDALMAQVEVRIKKRVKRLGKMQDMGEVSIQFGSLEELNGLIDRLRGQAS
;
A
#
# COMPACT_ATOMS: atom_id res chain seq x y z
N MET A 1 24.26 -1.59 34.13
CA MET A 1 24.10 -1.08 32.74
C MET A 1 22.64 -1.21 32.36
N VAL A 2 21.88 -0.11 32.42
CA VAL A 2 20.45 -0.11 32.07
C VAL A 2 20.32 0.21 30.58
N THR A 3 19.93 -0.78 29.79
CA THR A 3 19.74 -0.64 28.35
C THR A 3 18.41 0.07 28.07
N LYS A 4 18.51 1.33 27.67
CA LYS A 4 17.38 2.20 27.32
C LYS A 4 16.77 1.71 26.00
N LYS A 5 15.58 1.12 26.05
CA LYS A 5 14.81 0.73 24.86
C LYS A 5 14.44 2.00 24.04
N PRO A 6 14.52 1.96 22.70
CA PRO A 6 14.13 3.09 21.86
C PRO A 6 12.62 3.32 21.97
N LYS A 7 12.23 4.54 22.37
CA LYS A 7 10.85 5.04 22.33
C LYS A 7 10.42 5.10 20.86
N GLY A 8 9.68 4.09 20.41
CA GLY A 8 9.00 4.13 19.12
C GLY A 8 7.96 5.25 19.11
N LEU A 9 7.98 6.05 18.04
CA LEU A 9 7.07 7.15 17.72
C LEU A 9 5.64 6.65 17.36
N GLY A 10 5.11 5.68 18.11
CA GLY A 10 3.79 5.08 17.87
C GLY A 10 2.63 5.82 18.54
N ARG A 11 2.91 6.89 19.30
CA ARG A 11 1.91 7.64 20.08
C ARG A 11 1.51 9.00 19.49
N GLY A 12 2.12 9.42 18.39
CA GLY A 12 1.89 10.75 17.82
C GLY A 12 0.49 10.93 17.24
N LEU A 13 -0.14 9.85 16.77
CA LEU A 13 -1.39 9.93 16.03
C LEU A 13 -2.61 10.16 16.94
N GLU A 14 -2.66 9.55 18.13
CA GLU A 14 -3.69 9.83 19.15
C GLU A 14 -3.55 11.25 19.73
N ALA A 15 -2.32 11.75 19.83
CA ALA A 15 -2.05 13.13 20.25
C ALA A 15 -2.38 14.17 19.15
N LEU A 16 -2.32 13.78 17.87
CA LEU A 16 -2.58 14.67 16.73
C LEU A 16 -4.02 14.61 16.20
N LEU A 17 -4.71 13.46 16.29
CA LEU A 17 -6.07 13.28 15.77
C LEU A 17 -7.16 13.34 16.84
N GLY A 18 -6.78 13.34 18.12
CA GLY A 18 -7.75 13.28 19.22
C GLY A 18 -8.59 11.98 19.19
N PRO A 19 -9.49 11.79 20.16
CA PRO A 19 -10.37 10.63 20.15
C PRO A 19 -11.24 10.61 18.88
N LYS A 20 -11.49 9.40 18.38
CA LYS A 20 -12.28 9.08 17.16
C LYS A 20 -13.47 10.03 16.97
N VAL A 21 -13.66 10.51 15.75
CA VAL A 21 -14.81 11.33 15.29
C VAL A 21 -16.13 10.54 15.26
N ALA A 22 -16.22 9.41 15.96
CA ALA A 22 -17.44 8.67 16.14
C ALA A 22 -17.79 8.71 17.63
N ASP A 23 -18.79 9.53 17.96
CA ASP A 23 -19.48 9.60 19.26
C ASP A 23 -18.67 10.12 20.47
N ALA A 24 -17.99 11.26 20.32
CA ALA A 24 -17.60 12.07 21.49
C ALA A 24 -18.72 13.07 21.84
N PRO A 25 -19.24 13.08 23.08
CA PRO A 25 -20.19 14.10 23.54
C PRO A 25 -19.61 15.50 23.34
N LEU A 26 -20.48 16.44 22.96
CA LEU A 26 -20.21 17.87 22.85
C LEU A 26 -19.81 18.46 24.21
N GLU A 27 -18.58 18.24 24.66
CA GLU A 27 -18.01 19.05 25.74
C GLU A 27 -17.40 20.30 25.11
N ALA A 28 -18.17 21.39 25.22
CA ALA A 28 -17.76 22.71 24.79
C ALA A 28 -16.55 23.17 25.62
N GLU A 29 -15.41 23.38 24.97
CA GLU A 29 -14.35 24.21 25.54
C GLU A 29 -14.90 25.65 25.69
N THR A 30 -15.17 26.04 26.93
CA THR A 30 -15.69 27.35 27.32
C THR A 30 -14.79 28.45 26.77
N GLY A 31 -15.24 29.16 25.72
CA GLY A 31 -14.55 30.31 25.13
C GLY A 31 -14.38 30.27 23.62
N THR A 32 -14.65 29.14 22.95
CA THR A 32 -14.58 29.07 21.48
C THR A 32 -15.88 29.56 20.83
N PRO A 33 -15.82 30.44 19.81
CA PRO A 33 -17.02 30.92 19.15
C PRO A 33 -17.70 29.80 18.37
N HIS A 34 -18.99 29.56 18.64
CA HIS A 34 -19.82 28.59 17.90
C HIS A 34 -20.34 29.13 16.57
N GLN A 35 -20.16 30.43 16.32
CA GLN A 35 -20.61 31.13 15.13
C GLN A 35 -19.55 32.16 14.72
N LEU A 36 -19.16 32.16 13.44
CA LEU A 36 -18.18 33.09 12.89
C LEU A 36 -18.74 33.83 11.69
N ARG A 37 -18.30 35.08 11.52
CA ARG A 37 -18.62 35.87 10.33
C ARG A 37 -17.77 35.39 9.15
N LEU A 38 -18.35 35.42 7.95
CA LEU A 38 -17.70 34.91 6.74
C LEU A 38 -16.49 35.74 6.29
N ASP A 39 -16.35 36.97 6.79
CA ASP A 39 -15.20 37.88 6.57
C ASP A 39 -14.00 37.56 7.49
N GLN A 40 -14.26 36.88 8.60
CA GLN A 40 -13.24 36.40 9.54
C GLN A 40 -12.65 35.04 9.13
N MET A 41 -13.21 34.40 8.10
CA MET A 41 -12.79 33.08 7.64
C MET A 41 -11.97 33.17 6.35
N VAL A 42 -10.92 32.37 6.25
CA VAL A 42 -10.07 32.22 5.07
C VAL A 42 -10.07 30.78 4.58
N ALA A 43 -9.99 30.60 3.26
CA ALA A 43 -9.91 29.28 2.65
C ALA A 43 -8.61 28.58 3.05
N GLY A 44 -8.69 27.27 3.31
CA GLY A 44 -7.53 26.45 3.64
C GLY A 44 -6.48 26.43 2.52
N ILE A 45 -5.20 26.31 2.88
CA ILE A 45 -4.08 26.25 1.91
C ILE A 45 -4.14 24.98 1.04
N TYR A 46 -4.67 23.88 1.58
CA TYR A 46 -4.71 22.58 0.90
C TYR A 46 -6.06 22.31 0.25
N GLN A 47 -6.33 22.96 -0.88
CA GLN A 47 -7.59 22.86 -1.62
C GLN A 47 -7.40 22.15 -2.96
N PRO A 48 -7.77 20.85 -3.08
CA PRO A 48 -7.57 20.11 -4.33
C PRO A 48 -8.66 20.35 -5.39
N ARG A 49 -9.83 20.90 -5.04
CA ARG A 49 -10.91 21.14 -6.02
C ARG A 49 -10.69 22.43 -6.81
N THR A 50 -9.91 22.33 -7.88
CA THR A 50 -9.74 23.40 -8.89
C THR A 50 -10.97 23.61 -9.76
N ARG A 51 -11.87 22.62 -9.88
CA ARG A 51 -13.19 22.76 -10.53
C ARG A 51 -14.29 22.30 -9.58
N MET A 52 -15.09 23.24 -9.08
CA MET A 52 -16.36 22.93 -8.43
C MET A 52 -17.46 23.02 -9.48
N ASP A 53 -18.39 22.06 -9.46
CA ASP A 53 -19.63 22.16 -10.22
C ASP A 53 -20.48 23.29 -9.64
N GLU A 54 -20.67 24.35 -10.44
CA GLU A 54 -21.45 25.52 -10.04
C GLU A 54 -22.92 25.18 -9.80
N GLY A 55 -23.48 24.21 -10.54
CA GLY A 55 -24.89 23.79 -10.38
C GLY A 55 -25.15 23.19 -8.99
N ALA A 56 -24.33 22.21 -8.62
CA ALA A 56 -24.40 21.57 -7.30
C ALA A 56 -24.04 22.51 -6.14
N LEU A 57 -23.40 23.65 -6.41
CA LEU A 57 -23.13 24.68 -5.41
C LEU A 57 -24.36 25.59 -5.20
N TYR A 58 -25.07 25.94 -6.28
CA TYR A 58 -26.32 26.72 -6.21
C TYR A 58 -27.43 25.96 -5.49
N GLU A 59 -27.61 24.67 -5.78
CA GLU A 59 -28.58 23.83 -5.07
C GLU A 59 -28.32 23.79 -3.55
N LEU A 60 -27.04 23.67 -3.17
CA LEU A 60 -26.64 23.70 -1.77
C LEU A 60 -26.88 25.08 -1.14
N ALA A 61 -26.67 26.17 -1.89
CA ALA A 61 -26.94 27.53 -1.41
C ALA A 61 -28.44 27.75 -1.15
N GLU A 62 -29.32 27.29 -2.05
CA GLU A 62 -30.77 27.35 -1.85
C GLU A 62 -31.22 26.52 -0.63
N SER A 63 -30.65 25.32 -0.46
CA SER A 63 -30.89 24.49 0.73
C SER A 63 -30.46 25.19 2.02
N ILE A 64 -29.26 25.78 2.04
CA ILE A 64 -28.73 26.53 3.18
C ILE A 64 -29.58 27.77 3.48
N LYS A 65 -30.11 28.44 2.45
CA LYS A 65 -31.00 29.59 2.63
C LYS A 65 -32.33 29.19 3.27
N ALA A 66 -32.85 28.01 2.93
CA ALA A 66 -34.13 27.51 3.46
C ALA A 66 -34.02 26.92 4.87
N GLN A 67 -32.95 26.17 5.16
CA GLN A 67 -32.84 25.35 6.38
C GLN A 67 -31.64 25.72 7.27
N GLY A 68 -30.78 26.63 6.82
CA GLY A 68 -29.50 26.91 7.47
C GLY A 68 -28.47 25.81 7.24
N ILE A 69 -27.34 25.93 7.93
CA ILE A 69 -26.27 24.93 7.85
C ILE A 69 -26.48 23.86 8.93
N MET A 70 -26.72 22.63 8.50
CA MET A 70 -26.94 21.50 9.40
C MET A 70 -25.67 20.98 10.09
N GLN A 71 -24.54 20.99 9.37
CA GLN A 71 -23.24 20.57 9.91
C GLN A 71 -22.28 21.75 10.02
N PRO A 72 -21.69 22.03 11.20
CA PRO A 72 -20.79 23.16 11.38
C PRO A 72 -19.52 23.02 10.55
N ILE A 73 -18.93 24.16 10.16
CA ILE A 73 -17.67 24.23 9.42
C ILE A 73 -16.51 24.10 10.41
N LEU A 74 -15.55 23.21 10.13
CA LEU A 74 -14.39 23.02 10.99
C LEU A 74 -13.33 24.06 10.64
N VAL A 75 -12.90 24.83 11.64
CA VAL A 75 -11.91 25.90 11.48
C VAL A 75 -10.84 25.84 12.55
N ARG A 76 -9.68 26.44 12.28
CA ARG A 76 -8.69 26.79 13.31
C ARG A 76 -8.42 28.28 13.32
N GLN A 77 -7.99 28.79 14.46
CA GLN A 77 -7.51 30.17 14.55
C GLN A 77 -6.08 30.25 14.01
N LEU A 78 -5.83 31.23 13.14
CA LEU A 78 -4.48 31.57 12.69
C LEU A 78 -3.86 32.53 13.69
N THR A 79 -2.77 32.12 14.33
CA THR A 79 -2.02 32.95 15.29
C THR A 79 -0.87 33.71 14.65
N GLU A 80 -0.43 33.31 13.45
CA GLU A 80 0.75 33.84 12.76
C GLU A 80 0.45 34.12 11.27
N GLY A 81 1.23 35.03 10.66
CA GLY A 81 1.13 35.42 9.24
C GLY A 81 0.16 36.56 8.93
N ASP A 82 -0.03 36.86 7.64
CA ASP A 82 -0.85 38.00 7.15
C ASP A 82 -2.34 37.89 7.53
N ASN A 83 -2.80 36.70 7.90
CA ASN A 83 -4.15 36.42 8.35
C ASN A 83 -4.23 36.11 9.86
N ALA A 84 -3.23 36.50 10.65
CA ALA A 84 -3.27 36.37 12.10
C ALA A 84 -4.54 37.00 12.69
N GLY A 85 -5.24 36.26 13.55
CA GLY A 85 -6.55 36.62 14.11
C GLY A 85 -7.76 36.17 13.29
N LYS A 86 -7.57 35.66 12.06
CA LYS A 86 -8.62 35.04 11.26
C LYS A 86 -8.69 33.53 11.47
N TYR A 87 -9.72 32.90 10.92
CA TYR A 87 -9.96 31.47 11.02
C TYR A 87 -9.76 30.77 9.67
N GLU A 88 -8.88 29.78 9.62
CA GLU A 88 -8.68 28.96 8.43
C GLU A 88 -9.67 27.79 8.40
N ILE A 89 -10.30 27.58 7.25
CA ILE A 89 -11.20 26.45 7.02
C ILE A 89 -10.39 25.17 6.82
N ILE A 90 -10.61 24.21 7.73
CA ILE A 90 -10.02 22.87 7.65
C ILE A 90 -10.92 21.95 6.83
N ALA A 91 -12.24 21.97 7.10
CA ALA A 91 -13.21 21.15 6.40
C ALA A 91 -14.55 21.90 6.24
N GLY A 92 -15.21 21.67 5.09
CA GLY A 92 -16.50 22.30 4.79
C GLY A 92 -16.44 23.49 3.82
N GLU A 93 -15.42 23.60 2.97
CA GLU A 93 -15.28 24.68 1.97
C GLU A 93 -16.55 24.87 1.11
N ARG A 94 -17.20 23.78 0.66
CA ARG A 94 -18.43 23.87 -0.12
C ARG A 94 -19.56 24.58 0.64
N ARG A 95 -19.68 24.31 1.95
CA ARG A 95 -20.65 24.96 2.83
C ARG A 95 -20.29 26.43 3.00
N PHE A 96 -19.03 26.77 3.22
CA PHE A 96 -18.57 28.16 3.30
C PHE A 96 -18.93 28.98 2.05
N ARG A 97 -18.63 28.44 0.85
CA ARG A 97 -18.95 29.10 -0.42
C ARG A 97 -20.45 29.21 -0.67
N ALA A 98 -21.19 28.13 -0.44
CA ALA A 98 -22.65 28.12 -0.58
C ALA A 98 -23.31 29.11 0.40
N SER A 99 -22.78 29.27 1.62
CA SER A 99 -23.26 30.27 2.58
C SER A 99 -23.03 31.70 2.12
N ARG A 100 -21.90 31.98 1.45
CA ARG A 100 -21.70 33.29 0.80
C ARG A 100 -22.71 33.54 -0.32
N LEU A 101 -22.98 32.52 -1.14
CA LEU A 101 -23.97 32.62 -2.23
C LEU A 101 -25.40 32.76 -1.68
N ALA A 102 -25.71 32.10 -0.57
CA ALA A 102 -26.99 32.20 0.14
C ALA A 102 -27.19 33.57 0.82
N GLY A 103 -26.15 34.42 0.90
CA GLY A 103 -26.21 35.74 1.51
C GLY A 103 -26.22 35.70 3.05
N LEU A 104 -25.74 34.63 3.67
CA LEU A 104 -25.57 34.59 5.12
C LEU A 104 -24.46 35.56 5.54
N GLU A 105 -24.55 36.14 6.74
CA GLU A 105 -23.47 36.97 7.32
C GLU A 105 -22.53 36.13 8.21
N SER A 106 -23.07 35.09 8.83
CA SER A 106 -22.37 34.23 9.78
C SER A 106 -22.80 32.78 9.65
N VAL A 107 -21.92 31.87 10.07
CA VAL A 107 -22.08 30.43 9.90
C VAL A 107 -21.70 29.70 11.19
N PRO A 108 -22.37 28.58 11.52
CA PRO A 108 -21.97 27.73 12.64
C PRO A 108 -20.61 27.09 12.35
N VAL A 109 -19.72 27.17 13.33
CA VAL A 109 -18.36 26.66 13.23
C VAL A 109 -17.99 25.80 14.43
N LEU A 110 -17.03 24.92 14.22
CA LEU A 110 -16.32 24.23 15.28
C LEU A 110 -14.87 24.71 15.22
N VAL A 111 -14.44 25.45 16.24
CA VAL A 111 -13.04 25.88 16.36
C VAL A 111 -12.26 24.77 17.03
N ARG A 112 -11.16 24.34 16.42
CA ARG A 112 -10.17 23.48 17.07
C ARG A 112 -8.81 24.14 17.05
N ASP A 113 -8.14 24.12 18.20
CA ASP A 113 -6.74 24.47 18.27
C ASP A 113 -5.91 23.28 17.80
N VAL A 114 -5.42 23.36 16.56
CA VAL A 114 -4.62 22.32 15.92
C VAL A 114 -3.42 22.95 15.23
N PRO A 115 -2.20 22.42 15.46
CA PRO A 115 -0.99 22.86 14.79
C PRO A 115 -1.13 22.88 13.26
N ASN A 116 -0.30 23.71 12.62
CA ASN A 116 -0.28 23.89 11.16
C ASN A 116 -0.31 22.55 10.39
N GLU A 117 0.58 21.66 10.78
CA GLU A 117 0.75 20.32 10.22
C GLU A 117 -0.43 19.39 10.52
N ALA A 118 -0.96 19.44 11.74
CA ALA A 118 -2.06 18.56 12.17
C ALA A 118 -3.33 18.82 11.39
N ALA A 119 -3.70 20.09 11.19
CA ALA A 119 -4.93 20.41 10.46
C ALA A 119 -4.81 20.11 8.96
N ALA A 120 -3.62 20.29 8.38
CA ALA A 120 -3.37 19.90 7.00
C ALA A 120 -3.45 18.38 6.80
N ALA A 121 -2.95 17.59 7.76
CA ALA A 121 -3.14 16.14 7.77
C ALA A 121 -4.61 15.75 7.90
N MET A 122 -5.38 16.41 8.79
CA MET A 122 -6.82 16.17 8.94
C MET A 122 -7.61 16.45 7.66
N ALA A 123 -7.33 17.59 7.00
CA ALA A 123 -7.97 17.94 5.73
C ALA A 123 -7.63 16.91 4.64
N LEU A 124 -6.40 16.42 4.60
CA LEU A 124 -5.99 15.39 3.66
C LEU A 124 -6.68 14.04 3.94
N ILE A 125 -6.83 13.65 5.21
CA ILE A 125 -7.53 12.41 5.60
C ILE A 125 -9.01 12.47 5.20
N GLU A 126 -9.71 13.57 5.51
CA GLU A 126 -11.11 13.76 5.10
C GLU A 126 -11.25 13.66 3.57
N ASN A 127 -10.33 14.28 2.83
CA ASN A 127 -10.35 14.21 1.38
C ASN A 127 -10.14 12.78 0.87
N ILE A 128 -9.29 11.97 1.51
CA ILE A 128 -9.05 10.56 1.15
C ILE A 128 -10.25 9.66 1.49
N GLN A 129 -11.03 9.99 2.52
CA GLN A 129 -12.19 9.19 2.96
C GLN A 129 -13.44 9.35 2.07
N ARG A 130 -13.33 10.02 0.92
CA ARG A 130 -14.45 10.21 -0.01
C ARG A 130 -14.71 8.94 -0.83
N GLU A 131 -15.98 8.66 -1.09
CA GLU A 131 -16.42 7.41 -1.75
C GLU A 131 -16.07 7.34 -3.25
N ASP A 132 -15.80 8.49 -3.86
CA ASP A 132 -15.67 8.71 -5.31
C ASP A 132 -14.23 8.95 -5.80
N LEU A 133 -13.22 8.64 -4.97
CA LEU A 133 -11.81 8.77 -5.35
C LEU A 133 -11.31 7.65 -6.26
N ASN A 134 -10.46 8.01 -7.23
CA ASN A 134 -9.71 7.03 -8.00
C ASN A 134 -8.64 6.37 -7.11
N PRO A 135 -8.36 5.06 -7.28
CA PRO A 135 -7.31 4.38 -6.52
C PRO A 135 -5.92 5.04 -6.57
N LEU A 136 -5.57 5.73 -7.67
CA LEU A 136 -4.33 6.49 -7.76
C LEU A 136 -4.36 7.77 -6.92
N GLU A 137 -5.50 8.45 -6.82
CA GLU A 137 -5.66 9.63 -5.95
C GLU A 137 -5.59 9.22 -4.48
N GLU A 138 -6.22 8.10 -4.10
CA GLU A 138 -6.11 7.52 -2.77
C GLU A 138 -4.63 7.20 -2.44
N ALA A 139 -3.91 6.58 -3.37
CA ALA A 139 -2.49 6.27 -3.21
C ALA A 139 -1.62 7.55 -3.09
N GLN A 140 -1.90 8.59 -3.88
CA GLN A 140 -1.20 9.88 -3.79
C GLN A 140 -1.45 10.56 -2.45
N GLY A 141 -2.69 10.60 -1.98
CA GLY A 141 -3.04 11.15 -0.67
C GLY A 141 -2.32 10.42 0.46
N LEU A 142 -2.28 9.08 0.40
CA LEU A 142 -1.57 8.27 1.37
C LEU A 142 -0.05 8.53 1.33
N GLN A 143 0.55 8.71 0.14
CA GLN A 143 1.96 9.05 0.00
C GLN A 143 2.28 10.43 0.60
N ARG A 144 1.38 11.41 0.43
CA ARG A 144 1.52 12.74 1.02
C ARG A 144 1.46 12.68 2.55
N LEU A 145 0.56 11.89 3.13
CA LEU A 145 0.53 11.65 4.58
C LEU A 145 1.88 11.15 5.12
N VAL A 146 2.53 10.24 4.40
CA VAL A 146 3.83 9.68 4.82
C VAL A 146 4.97 10.69 4.63
N LYS A 147 5.01 11.39 3.48
CA LYS A 147 6.11 12.29 3.12
C LYS A 147 6.04 13.67 3.80
N GLU A 148 4.88 14.31 3.75
CA GLU A 148 4.70 15.69 4.24
C GLU A 148 4.54 15.74 5.75
N PHE A 149 3.94 14.72 6.36
CA PHE A 149 3.60 14.70 7.79
C PHE A 149 4.38 13.64 8.58
N GLY A 150 5.28 12.89 7.91
CA GLY A 150 6.14 11.91 8.56
C GLY A 150 5.41 10.72 9.17
N LEU A 151 4.15 10.45 8.78
CA LEU A 151 3.41 9.29 9.27
C LEU A 151 4.07 8.00 8.81
N THR A 152 4.04 6.96 9.65
CA THR A 152 4.40 5.61 9.20
C THR A 152 3.32 5.08 8.26
N HIS A 153 3.67 4.11 7.40
CA HIS A 153 2.68 3.46 6.52
C HIS A 153 1.48 2.88 7.30
N GLU A 154 1.71 2.37 8.51
CA GLU A 154 0.66 1.81 9.37
C GLU A 154 -0.25 2.90 9.95
N ALA A 155 0.35 3.97 10.47
CA ALA A 155 -0.34 5.15 10.96
C ALA A 155 -1.22 5.80 9.88
N ALA A 156 -0.67 5.99 8.68
CA ALA A 156 -1.39 6.56 7.55
C ALA A 156 -2.55 5.66 7.09
N ALA A 157 -2.34 4.33 7.06
CA ALA A 157 -3.40 3.36 6.73
C ALA A 157 -4.56 3.39 7.73
N GLN A 158 -4.24 3.42 9.02
CA GLN A 158 -5.24 3.47 10.08
C GLN A 158 -6.05 4.77 10.05
N ALA A 159 -5.39 5.91 9.78
CA ALA A 159 -6.05 7.20 9.67
C ALA A 159 -7.10 7.25 8.55
N VAL A 160 -6.85 6.57 7.43
CA VAL A 160 -7.79 6.47 6.30
C VAL A 160 -8.75 5.27 6.40
N GLY A 161 -8.76 4.54 7.53
CA GLY A 161 -9.67 3.41 7.75
C GLY A 161 -9.35 2.15 6.92
N ARG A 162 -8.10 1.99 6.46
CA ARG A 162 -7.64 0.85 5.64
C ARG A 162 -6.72 -0.08 6.41
N SER A 163 -6.64 -1.34 5.96
CA SER A 163 -5.63 -2.26 6.47
C SER A 163 -4.23 -1.87 5.96
N ARG A 164 -3.20 -2.22 6.73
CA ARG A 164 -1.80 -2.01 6.33
C ARG A 164 -1.48 -2.64 4.96
N SER A 165 -2.06 -3.80 4.65
CA SER A 165 -1.86 -4.48 3.37
C SER A 165 -2.55 -3.75 2.22
N ALA A 166 -3.77 -3.24 2.41
CA ALA A 166 -4.48 -2.45 1.42
C ALA A 166 -3.75 -1.14 1.10
N ALA A 167 -3.31 -0.42 2.12
CA ALA A 167 -2.51 0.79 2.00
C ALA A 167 -1.19 0.56 1.24
N SER A 168 -0.48 -0.53 1.55
CA SER A 168 0.74 -0.91 0.82
C SER A 168 0.45 -1.20 -0.66
N ASN A 169 -0.64 -1.91 -0.96
CA ASN A 169 -1.02 -2.20 -2.34
C ASN A 169 -1.35 -0.93 -3.13
N LEU A 170 -2.02 0.05 -2.52
CA LEU A 170 -2.30 1.35 -3.13
C LEU A 170 -1.02 2.11 -3.43
N LEU A 171 -0.13 2.26 -2.45
CA LEU A 171 1.15 2.97 -2.62
C LEU A 171 2.01 2.35 -3.73
N ARG A 172 1.95 1.03 -3.90
CA ARG A 172 2.70 0.36 -4.97
C ARG A 172 2.22 0.75 -6.37
N LEU A 173 0.97 1.15 -6.55
CA LEU A 173 0.46 1.59 -7.87
C LEU A 173 1.18 2.82 -8.40
N LEU A 174 1.67 3.69 -7.51
CA LEU A 174 2.48 4.86 -7.89
C LEU A 174 3.81 4.46 -8.54
N ASN A 175 4.21 3.19 -8.42
CA ASN A 175 5.39 2.63 -9.08
C ASN A 175 5.06 2.04 -10.46
N LEU A 176 3.83 2.15 -10.97
CA LEU A 176 3.50 1.77 -12.35
C LEU A 176 4.09 2.77 -13.35
N ALA A 177 4.30 2.36 -14.59
CA ALA A 177 4.63 3.28 -15.68
C ALA A 177 3.50 4.31 -15.89
N ASP A 178 3.84 5.56 -16.19
CA ASP A 178 2.86 6.66 -16.32
C ASP A 178 1.73 6.37 -17.33
N PRO A 179 1.99 5.71 -18.49
CA PRO A 179 0.91 5.31 -19.39
C PRO A 179 -0.06 4.32 -18.75
N VAL A 180 0.44 3.39 -17.93
CA VAL A 180 -0.40 2.40 -17.23
C VAL A 180 -1.21 3.05 -16.12
N GLN A 181 -0.64 4.05 -15.42
CA GLN A 181 -1.39 4.86 -14.46
C GLN A 181 -2.53 5.61 -15.16
N SER A 182 -2.27 6.15 -16.35
CA SER A 182 -3.29 6.85 -17.15
C SER A 182 -4.44 5.93 -17.57
N MET A 183 -4.14 4.69 -17.98
CA MET A 183 -5.15 3.68 -18.30
C MET A 183 -5.98 3.27 -17.08
N LEU A 184 -5.36 3.18 -15.90
CA LEU A 184 -6.07 2.93 -14.64
C LEU A 184 -6.98 4.12 -14.26
N MET A 185 -6.54 5.36 -14.51
CA MET A 185 -7.37 6.55 -14.28
C MET A 185 -8.57 6.61 -15.23
N ALA A 186 -8.37 6.22 -16.49
CA ALA A 186 -9.42 6.16 -17.51
C ALA A 186 -10.44 5.02 -17.30
N GLY A 187 -10.13 4.04 -16.44
CA GLY A 187 -10.96 2.87 -16.21
C GLY A 187 -10.76 1.75 -17.23
N ASP A 188 -9.76 1.84 -18.10
CA ASP A 188 -9.39 0.77 -19.04
C ASP A 188 -8.78 -0.44 -18.32
N LEU A 189 -8.26 -0.22 -17.11
CA LEU A 189 -7.68 -1.24 -16.25
C LEU A 189 -8.28 -1.16 -14.85
N ASP A 190 -8.67 -2.31 -14.31
CA ASP A 190 -8.96 -2.45 -12.89
C ASP A 190 -7.70 -2.50 -12.02
N MET A 191 -7.91 -2.25 -10.73
CA MET A 191 -6.92 -2.44 -9.67
C MET A 191 -6.28 -3.83 -9.63
N GLY A 192 -7.02 -4.87 -10.03
CA GLY A 192 -6.48 -6.22 -10.17
C GLY A 192 -5.41 -6.31 -11.25
N HIS A 193 -5.68 -5.74 -12.44
CA HIS A 193 -4.74 -5.70 -13.56
C HIS A 193 -3.49 -4.89 -13.20
N ALA A 194 -3.70 -3.70 -12.65
CA ALA A 194 -2.63 -2.80 -12.22
C ALA A 194 -1.67 -3.47 -11.23
N ARG A 195 -2.19 -4.23 -10.25
CA ARG A 195 -1.37 -4.97 -9.29
C ARG A 195 -0.53 -6.08 -9.93
N ALA A 196 -1.08 -6.81 -10.90
CA ALA A 196 -0.35 -7.86 -11.59
C ALA A 196 0.82 -7.28 -12.40
N LEU A 197 0.60 -6.15 -13.08
CA LEU A 197 1.61 -5.49 -13.91
C LEU A 197 2.85 -5.02 -13.12
N LEU A 198 2.73 -4.75 -11.82
CA LEU A 198 3.86 -4.34 -10.97
C LEU A 198 5.03 -5.34 -10.90
N ALA A 199 4.81 -6.60 -11.28
CA ALA A 199 5.88 -7.60 -11.33
C ALA A 199 6.78 -7.48 -12.56
N LEU A 200 6.38 -6.71 -13.57
CA LEU A 200 7.09 -6.52 -14.83
C LEU A 200 7.92 -5.23 -14.82
N ASP A 201 8.88 -5.13 -15.73
CA ASP A 201 9.58 -3.87 -16.00
C ASP A 201 8.65 -2.83 -16.65
N LYS A 202 9.07 -1.56 -16.70
CA LYS A 202 8.24 -0.46 -17.21
C LYS A 202 7.83 -0.62 -18.68
N ALA A 203 8.67 -1.20 -19.53
CA ALA A 203 8.37 -1.36 -20.95
C ALA A 203 7.36 -2.50 -21.19
N GLN A 204 7.54 -3.61 -20.47
CA GLN A 204 6.64 -4.75 -20.45
C GLN A 204 5.30 -4.40 -19.82
N GLN A 205 5.28 -3.57 -18.76
CA GLN A 205 4.05 -3.03 -18.18
C GLN A 205 3.18 -2.34 -19.23
N ILE A 206 3.76 -1.44 -20.03
CA ILE A 206 3.03 -0.70 -21.07
C ILE A 206 2.51 -1.68 -22.15
N THR A 207 3.36 -2.59 -22.61
CA THR A 207 3.00 -3.56 -23.66
C THR A 207 1.87 -4.48 -23.20
N ALA A 208 1.98 -5.02 -21.98
CA ALA A 208 0.98 -5.89 -21.40
C ALA A 208 -0.33 -5.15 -21.10
N ALA A 209 -0.26 -3.91 -20.59
CA ALA A 209 -1.42 -3.06 -20.34
C ALA A 209 -2.25 -2.82 -21.60
N ASN A 210 -1.60 -2.45 -22.71
CA ASN A 210 -2.25 -2.27 -24.01
C ASN A 210 -2.92 -3.57 -24.48
N GLN A 211 -2.27 -4.71 -24.30
CA GLN A 211 -2.84 -6.00 -24.64
C GLN A 211 -4.05 -6.36 -23.77
N ILE A 212 -4.01 -6.06 -22.47
CA ILE A 212 -5.12 -6.31 -21.53
C ILE A 212 -6.33 -5.48 -21.92
N ALA A 213 -6.15 -4.19 -22.18
CA ALA A 213 -7.22 -3.29 -22.59
C ALA A 213 -7.82 -3.69 -23.95
N ALA A 214 -6.96 -3.97 -24.95
CA ALA A 214 -7.41 -4.33 -26.29
C ALA A 214 -8.19 -5.67 -26.32
N LYS A 215 -7.77 -6.65 -25.52
CA LYS A 215 -8.40 -7.98 -25.46
C LYS A 215 -9.44 -8.12 -24.35
N LYS A 216 -9.66 -7.07 -23.54
CA LYS A 216 -10.52 -7.07 -22.35
C LYS A 216 -10.28 -8.29 -21.46
N LEU A 217 -9.01 -8.57 -21.17
CA LEU A 217 -8.62 -9.74 -20.38
C LEU A 217 -9.14 -9.59 -18.94
N SER A 218 -9.47 -10.72 -18.32
CA SER A 218 -9.77 -10.78 -16.89
C SER A 218 -8.49 -10.68 -16.04
N VAL A 219 -8.67 -10.40 -14.74
CA VAL A 219 -7.55 -10.33 -13.79
C VAL A 219 -6.76 -11.64 -13.75
N ARG A 220 -7.44 -12.79 -13.81
CA ARG A 220 -6.79 -14.11 -13.82
C ARG A 220 -5.98 -14.33 -15.10
N GLU A 221 -6.51 -13.96 -16.25
CA GLU A 221 -5.78 -14.06 -17.52
C GLU A 221 -4.58 -13.11 -17.56
N THR A 222 -4.73 -11.95 -16.95
CA THR A 222 -3.64 -10.98 -16.78
C THR A 222 -2.52 -11.55 -15.92
N GLU A 223 -2.82 -12.19 -14.78
CA GLU A 223 -1.83 -12.86 -13.95
C GLU A 223 -1.06 -13.94 -14.73
N VAL A 224 -1.75 -14.71 -15.57
CA VAL A 224 -1.12 -15.71 -16.44
C VAL A 224 -0.21 -15.06 -17.49
N LEU A 225 -0.65 -13.97 -18.12
CA LEU A 225 0.14 -13.22 -19.11
C LEU A 225 1.41 -12.64 -18.47
N VAL A 226 1.27 -11.99 -17.32
CA VAL A 226 2.38 -11.43 -16.55
C VAL A 226 3.37 -12.53 -16.14
N LYS A 227 2.89 -13.68 -15.67
CA LYS A 227 3.76 -14.80 -15.29
C LYS A 227 4.57 -15.35 -16.48
N LYS A 228 3.99 -15.37 -17.68
CA LYS A 228 4.71 -15.74 -18.91
C LYS A 228 5.81 -14.72 -19.25
N LEU A 229 5.47 -13.43 -19.25
CA LEU A 229 6.41 -12.35 -19.57
C LEU A 229 7.53 -12.18 -18.52
N GLY A 230 7.21 -12.36 -17.24
CA GLY A 230 8.19 -12.25 -16.14
C GLY A 230 9.21 -13.39 -16.11
N ASN A 231 8.83 -14.58 -16.58
CA ASN A 231 9.76 -15.71 -16.72
C ASN A 231 10.77 -15.53 -17.87
N ASP A 232 10.45 -14.70 -18.87
CA ASP A 232 11.37 -14.37 -19.96
C ASP A 232 12.38 -13.27 -19.56
N ALA A 233 12.04 -12.42 -18.58
CA ALA A 233 12.88 -11.33 -18.08
C ALA A 233 13.97 -11.78 -17.07
N ASN A 234 13.82 -12.98 -16.50
CA ASN A 234 14.83 -13.56 -15.61
C ASN A 234 15.02 -15.04 -15.97
N PRO A 235 16.00 -15.39 -16.82
CA PRO A 235 16.49 -16.76 -16.84
C PRO A 235 17.25 -16.97 -15.53
N ALA A 236 16.53 -17.10 -14.41
CA ALA A 236 17.00 -18.03 -13.39
C ALA A 236 17.33 -19.30 -14.16
N PRO A 237 18.54 -19.88 -14.00
CA PRO A 237 18.92 -21.03 -14.79
C PRO A 237 17.81 -22.04 -14.59
N ARG A 238 17.02 -22.25 -15.67
CA ARG A 238 16.16 -23.40 -15.75
C ARG A 238 17.12 -24.51 -15.39
N LYS A 239 16.89 -25.19 -14.26
CA LYS A 239 17.46 -26.50 -14.04
C LYS A 239 17.05 -27.23 -15.31
N SER A 240 17.95 -27.30 -16.28
CA SER A 240 17.87 -28.28 -17.32
C SER A 240 17.75 -29.55 -16.50
N SER A 241 16.62 -30.21 -16.63
CA SER A 241 16.57 -31.63 -16.41
C SER A 241 17.55 -32.21 -17.41
N THR A 242 18.85 -32.16 -17.08
CA THR A 242 19.80 -33.15 -17.55
C THR A 242 19.18 -34.43 -17.08
N GLU A 243 18.52 -35.14 -18.00
CA GLU A 243 18.16 -36.53 -17.78
C GLU A 243 19.39 -37.19 -17.15
N LYS A 244 19.24 -37.63 -15.89
CA LYS A 244 20.33 -38.30 -15.18
C LYS A 244 20.82 -39.41 -16.11
N SER A 245 22.11 -39.42 -16.43
CA SER A 245 22.73 -40.49 -17.22
C SER A 245 22.27 -41.84 -16.64
N GLY A 246 21.91 -42.80 -17.50
CA GLY A 246 21.36 -44.10 -17.05
C GLY A 246 22.22 -44.80 -16.00
N ASP A 247 23.53 -44.57 -16.03
CA ASP A 247 24.48 -45.09 -15.04
C ASP A 247 24.27 -44.49 -13.64
N ILE A 248 23.92 -43.21 -13.54
CA ILE A 248 23.67 -42.54 -12.24
C ILE A 248 22.38 -43.07 -11.61
N ARG A 249 21.35 -43.32 -12.43
CA ARG A 249 20.09 -43.90 -11.94
C ARG A 249 20.29 -45.30 -11.37
N ARG A 250 21.10 -46.13 -12.03
CA ARG A 250 21.44 -47.47 -11.52
C ARG A 250 22.18 -47.41 -10.18
N VAL A 251 23.14 -46.48 -10.04
CA VAL A 251 23.84 -46.29 -8.76
C VAL A 251 22.90 -45.75 -7.67
N GLU A 252 21.96 -44.87 -8.03
CA GLU A 252 20.92 -44.40 -7.10
C GLU A 252 20.00 -45.54 -6.63
N GLU A 253 19.55 -46.40 -7.55
CA GLU A 253 18.71 -47.57 -7.24
C GLU A 253 19.46 -48.56 -6.35
N GLU A 254 20.69 -48.93 -6.69
CA GLU A 254 21.50 -49.87 -5.90
C GLU A 254 21.80 -49.34 -4.48
N LEU A 255 22.12 -48.05 -4.35
CA LEU A 255 22.33 -47.42 -3.04
C LEU A 255 21.02 -47.28 -2.25
N SER A 256 19.91 -47.00 -2.93
CA SER A 256 18.58 -46.93 -2.32
C SER A 256 18.17 -48.29 -1.75
N ASP A 257 18.42 -49.38 -2.48
CA ASP A 257 18.12 -50.74 -2.05
C ASP A 257 19.02 -51.17 -0.88
N ALA A 258 20.32 -50.91 -0.97
CA ALA A 258 21.28 -51.28 0.08
C ALA A 258 21.05 -50.51 1.40
N LEU A 259 20.65 -49.24 1.31
CA LEU A 259 20.45 -48.38 2.47
C LEU A 259 18.99 -48.32 2.94
N MET A 260 18.05 -48.89 2.18
CA MET A 260 16.58 -48.73 2.33
C MET A 260 16.17 -47.29 2.63
N ALA A 261 16.81 -46.33 1.95
CA ALA A 261 16.57 -44.91 2.15
C ALA A 261 16.60 -44.19 0.81
N GLN A 262 15.94 -43.04 0.73
CA GLN A 262 15.94 -42.25 -0.49
C GLN A 262 17.31 -41.62 -0.72
N VAL A 263 18.03 -42.13 -1.71
CA VAL A 263 19.38 -41.66 -2.10
C VAL A 263 19.31 -40.80 -3.35
N GLU A 264 19.97 -39.64 -3.31
CA GLU A 264 20.16 -38.77 -4.46
C GLU A 264 21.67 -38.58 -4.72
N VAL A 265 22.11 -38.94 -5.93
CA VAL A 265 23.50 -38.78 -6.38
C VAL A 265 23.59 -37.58 -7.30
N ARG A 266 24.40 -36.60 -6.93
CA ARG A 266 24.61 -35.37 -7.71
C ARG A 266 26.07 -35.22 -8.11
N ILE A 267 26.34 -35.29 -9.41
CA ILE A 267 27.68 -34.96 -9.94
C ILE A 267 27.81 -33.44 -10.00
N LYS A 268 28.76 -32.88 -9.25
CA LYS A 268 29.01 -31.43 -9.17
C LYS A 268 30.05 -30.95 -10.18
N LYS A 269 31.03 -31.78 -10.51
CA LYS A 269 32.15 -31.39 -11.38
C LYS A 269 32.78 -32.59 -12.08
N ARG A 270 33.02 -32.47 -13.38
CA ARG A 270 33.83 -33.43 -14.15
C ARG A 270 35.23 -32.84 -14.33
N VAL A 271 36.25 -33.49 -13.78
CA VAL A 271 37.63 -33.01 -13.78
C VAL A 271 38.52 -33.97 -14.58
N LYS A 272 39.36 -33.45 -15.47
CA LYS A 272 40.34 -34.25 -16.21
C LYS A 272 41.62 -34.35 -15.39
N ARG A 273 41.95 -35.54 -14.88
CA ARG A 273 43.16 -35.80 -14.10
C ARG A 273 43.88 -37.00 -14.72
N LEU A 274 45.20 -36.87 -14.97
CA LEU A 274 46.03 -37.93 -15.59
C LEU A 274 45.40 -38.54 -16.87
N GLY A 275 44.90 -37.69 -17.78
CA GLY A 275 44.33 -38.13 -19.05
C GLY A 275 42.96 -38.82 -18.97
N LYS A 276 42.43 -39.09 -17.77
CA LYS A 276 41.09 -39.67 -17.56
C LYS A 276 40.11 -38.63 -17.03
N MET A 277 38.85 -38.73 -17.46
CA MET A 277 37.75 -37.93 -16.92
C MET A 277 37.29 -38.56 -15.60
N GLN A 278 37.27 -37.78 -14.53
CA GLN A 278 36.78 -38.18 -13.21
C GLN A 278 35.57 -37.35 -12.84
N ASP A 279 34.52 -38.01 -12.40
CA ASP A 279 33.29 -37.38 -11.91
C ASP A 279 33.39 -37.19 -10.41
N MET A 280 33.26 -35.94 -9.96
CA MET A 280 33.19 -35.57 -8.55
C MET A 280 31.75 -35.16 -8.23
N GLY A 281 31.18 -35.77 -7.21
CA GLY A 281 29.80 -35.55 -6.80
C GLY A 281 29.60 -35.65 -5.29
N GLU A 282 28.34 -35.48 -4.90
CA GLU A 282 27.87 -35.76 -3.54
C GLU A 282 26.76 -36.81 -3.59
N VAL A 283 26.65 -37.57 -2.51
CA VAL A 283 25.54 -38.49 -2.25
C VAL A 283 24.75 -37.92 -1.08
N SER A 284 23.46 -37.67 -1.29
CA SER A 284 22.54 -37.18 -0.27
C SER A 284 21.56 -38.29 0.11
N ILE A 285 21.46 -38.60 1.39
CA ILE A 285 20.54 -39.62 1.92
C ILE A 285 19.53 -38.92 2.81
N GLN A 286 18.23 -39.07 2.51
CA GLN A 286 17.16 -38.53 3.34
C GLN A 286 16.74 -39.54 4.39
N PHE A 287 16.50 -39.08 5.62
CA PHE A 287 15.99 -39.87 6.74
C PHE A 287 14.86 -39.09 7.44
N GLY A 288 13.84 -39.80 7.92
CA GLY A 288 12.67 -39.25 8.58
C GLY A 288 12.78 -39.23 10.11
N SER A 289 13.70 -40.00 10.70
CA SER A 289 13.91 -40.05 12.16
C SER A 289 15.36 -40.29 12.56
N LEU A 290 15.71 -39.97 13.81
CA LEU A 290 17.04 -40.26 14.37
C LEU A 290 17.32 -41.76 14.48
N GLU A 291 16.28 -42.58 14.65
CA GLU A 291 16.40 -44.05 14.65
C GLU A 291 16.76 -44.58 13.25
N GLU A 292 16.13 -44.06 12.20
CA GLU A 292 16.50 -44.37 10.81
C GLU A 292 17.94 -43.94 10.48
N LEU A 293 18.38 -42.78 10.99
CA LEU A 293 19.76 -42.34 10.84
C LEU A 293 20.75 -43.30 11.51
N ASN A 294 20.44 -43.82 12.69
CA ASN A 294 21.27 -44.83 13.35
C ASN A 294 21.31 -46.14 12.54
N GLY A 295 20.16 -46.61 12.04
CA GLY A 295 20.10 -47.78 11.16
C GLY A 295 20.91 -47.61 9.87
N LEU A 296 20.94 -46.40 9.31
CA LEU A 296 21.81 -46.06 8.17
C LEU A 296 23.30 -46.13 8.52
N ILE A 297 23.68 -45.63 9.69
CA ILE A 297 25.07 -45.68 10.18
C ILE A 297 25.52 -47.13 10.36
N ASP A 298 24.68 -47.99 10.92
CA ASP A 298 25.00 -49.41 11.15
C ASP A 298 25.18 -50.18 9.83
N ARG A 299 24.34 -49.89 8.83
CA ARG A 299 24.48 -50.43 7.47
C ARG A 299 25.75 -49.97 6.78
N LEU A 300 26.10 -48.68 6.89
CA LEU A 300 27.35 -48.14 6.33
C LEU A 300 28.61 -48.69 7.01
N ARG A 301 28.52 -49.10 8.28
CA ARG A 301 29.61 -49.77 9.02
C ARG A 301 29.73 -51.27 8.72
N GLY A 302 28.81 -51.84 7.95
CA GLY A 302 28.78 -53.28 7.68
C GLY A 302 28.39 -54.13 8.90
N GLN A 303 27.69 -53.53 9.88
CA GLN A 303 27.25 -54.21 11.11
C GLN A 303 25.79 -54.68 11.06
N ALA A 304 25.10 -54.44 9.95
CA ALA A 304 23.77 -54.99 9.71
C ALA A 304 23.88 -56.49 9.42
N SER A 305 23.45 -57.31 10.40
CA SER A 305 23.02 -58.70 10.17
C SER A 305 21.56 -58.72 9.76
#